data_AF-X0ZW83-F1
#
_entry.id   AF-X0ZW83-F1
#
_cell.length_a   1.000
_cell.length_b   1.000
_cell.length_c   1.000
_cell.angle_alpha   90.00
_cell.angle_beta   90.00
_cell.angle_gamma   90.00
#
_symmetry.space_group_name_H-M   'P 1'
#
loop_
_entity.id
_entity.type
_entity.pdbx_description
1 polymer ?
#
loop_
_entity_poly.entity_id
_entity_poly.type
_entity_poly.pdbx_seq_one_letter_code
_entity_poly.pdbx_strand_id
1 'polypeptide(L)'
;LRKIVGGLLAGSEGCQVLTHGVLESCNAVILHYTLPWIQEGEKLSHEEWLAGLREMLKSNPRLVRSCIAFQDDSPIVQGLEL
;
A
#
# COMPACT_ATOMS: atom_id res chain seq x y z
N LEU A 1 11.09 3.30 -1.80
CA LEU A 1 11.34 4.12 -3.01
C LEU A 1 12.65 4.91 -2.98
N ARG A 2 12.92 5.76 -1.99
CA ARG A 2 14.15 6.60 -1.95
C ARG A 2 15.46 5.86 -2.23
N LYS A 3 15.69 4.68 -1.63
CA LYS A 3 16.88 3.84 -1.88
C LYS A 3 16.98 3.37 -3.33
N ILE A 4 15.87 2.96 -3.93
CA ILE A 4 15.80 2.45 -5.31
C ILE A 4 16.05 3.59 -6.30
N VAL A 5 15.31 4.69 -6.14
CA VAL A 5 15.45 5.88 -6.99
C VAL A 5 16.86 6.47 -6.85
N GLY A 6 17.38 6.54 -5.62
CA GLY A 6 18.73 7.03 -5.36
C GLY A 6 19.81 6.19 -6.05
N GLY A 7 19.70 4.86 -6.00
CA GLY A 7 20.63 3.96 -6.67
C GLY A 7 20.56 4.00 -8.21
N LEU A 8 19.39 4.27 -8.79
CA LEU A 8 19.18 4.28 -10.24
C LEU A 8 19.43 5.64 -10.89
N LEU A 9 19.10 6.74 -10.21
CA LEU A 9 19.04 8.10 -10.79
C LEU A 9 19.97 9.11 -10.09
N ALA A 10 20.41 8.83 -8.86
CA ALA A 10 21.14 9.78 -8.01
C ALA A 10 22.56 9.32 -7.66
N GLY A 11 23.23 8.60 -8.56
CA GLY A 11 24.65 8.25 -8.43
C GLY A 11 25.58 9.48 -8.34
N SER A 12 26.90 9.29 -8.40
CA SER A 12 27.87 10.39 -8.24
C SER A 12 27.68 11.56 -9.24
N GLU A 13 27.12 11.28 -10.41
CA GLU A 13 26.79 12.25 -11.46
C GLU A 13 25.26 12.39 -11.69
N GLY A 14 24.45 11.94 -10.74
CA GLY A 14 23.00 11.83 -10.90
C GLY A 14 22.26 13.17 -10.90
N CYS A 15 21.15 13.23 -11.64
CA CYS A 15 20.30 14.43 -11.69
C CYS A 15 19.33 14.46 -10.51
N GLN A 16 19.61 15.33 -9.53
CA GLN A 16 18.77 15.51 -8.34
C GLN A 16 17.34 15.96 -8.68
N VAL A 17 17.19 16.83 -9.69
CA VAL A 17 15.88 17.29 -10.15
C VAL A 17 15.03 16.13 -10.68
N LEU A 18 15.63 15.24 -11.49
CA LEU A 18 14.94 14.04 -11.98
C LEU A 18 14.58 13.08 -10.85
N THR A 19 15.49 12.89 -9.89
CA THR A 19 15.25 12.07 -8.69
C THR A 19 14.05 12.58 -7.90
N HIS A 20 13.97 13.89 -7.67
CA HIS A 20 12.83 14.52 -6.99
C HIS A 20 11.54 14.37 -7.79
N GLY A 21 11.56 14.61 -9.10
CA GLY A 21 10.38 14.46 -9.96
C GLY A 21 9.81 13.04 -9.98
N VAL A 22 10.69 12.02 -9.98
CA VAL A 22 10.27 10.62 -9.89
C VAL A 22 9.64 10.31 -8.53
N LEU A 23 10.27 10.77 -7.43
CA LEU A 23 9.72 10.57 -6.09
C LEU A 23 8.37 11.26 -5.91
N GLU A 24 8.22 12.48 -6.42
CA GLU A 24 6.97 13.24 -6.40
C GLU A 24 5.88 12.53 -7.21
N SER A 25 6.19 12.06 -8.41
CA SER A 25 5.26 11.32 -9.26
C SER A 25 4.79 10.02 -8.60
N CYS A 26 5.69 9.26 -7.98
CA CYS A 26 5.33 8.05 -7.24
C CYS A 26 4.45 8.37 -6.03
N ASN A 27 4.76 9.44 -5.28
CA ASN A 27 3.92 9.88 -4.18
C ASN A 27 2.52 10.30 -4.65
N ALA A 28 2.43 11.05 -5.76
CA ALA A 28 1.15 11.48 -6.32
C ALA A 28 0.29 10.27 -6.72
N VAL A 29 0.87 9.26 -7.37
CA VAL A 29 0.16 8.01 -7.72
C VAL A 29 -0.31 7.28 -6.47
N ILE A 30 0.58 7.06 -5.50
CA ILE A 30 0.22 6.37 -4.25
C ILE A 30 -0.91 7.11 -3.55
N LEU A 31 -0.76 8.41 -3.31
CA LEU A 31 -1.75 9.22 -2.61
C LEU A 31 -3.09 9.26 -3.35
N HIS A 32 -3.07 9.39 -4.68
CA HIS A 32 -4.30 9.40 -5.47
C HIS A 32 -5.14 8.13 -5.27
N TYR A 33 -4.48 6.96 -5.18
CA TYR A 33 -5.17 5.69 -4.99
C TYR A 33 -5.37 5.28 -3.53
N THR A 34 -4.57 5.78 -2.58
CA THR A 34 -4.67 5.35 -1.17
C THR A 34 -5.41 6.35 -0.28
N LEU A 35 -5.25 7.65 -0.51
CA LEU A 35 -5.81 8.68 0.37
C LEU A 35 -7.34 8.62 0.47
N PRO A 36 -8.10 8.48 -0.65
CA PRO A 36 -9.56 8.38 -0.55
C PRO A 36 -10.00 7.18 0.28
N TRP A 37 -9.34 6.03 0.12
CA TRP A 37 -9.66 4.82 0.89
C TRP A 37 -9.35 4.95 2.37
N ILE A 38 -8.25 5.63 2.73
CA ILE A 38 -7.93 5.92 4.13
C ILE A 38 -9.00 6.83 4.73
N GLN A 39 -9.36 7.91 4.04
CA GLN A 39 -10.37 8.86 4.51
C GLN A 39 -11.77 8.25 4.66
N GLU A 40 -12.16 7.35 3.75
CA GLU A 40 -13.41 6.60 3.91
C GLU A 40 -13.32 5.58 5.05
N GLY A 41 -12.18 4.90 5.20
CA GLY A 41 -11.95 3.96 6.29
C GLY A 41 -11.99 4.60 7.68
N GLU A 42 -11.52 5.84 7.83
CA GLU A 42 -11.57 6.60 9.09
C GLU A 42 -13.00 6.88 9.59
N LYS A 43 -14.00 6.81 8.70
CA LYS A 43 -15.41 7.00 9.05
C LYS A 43 -16.07 5.72 9.57
N LEU A 44 -15.44 4.57 9.37
CA LEU A 44 -15.96 3.26 9.76
C LEU A 44 -15.54 2.90 11.17
N SER A 45 -16.37 2.11 11.85
CA SER A 45 -15.91 1.40 13.04
C SER A 45 -14.83 0.38 12.66
N HIS A 46 -14.02 -0.02 13.65
CA HIS A 46 -12.98 -1.03 13.42
C HIS A 46 -13.56 -2.35 12.87
N GLU A 47 -14.74 -2.77 13.34
CA GLU A 47 -15.39 -4.00 12.90
C GLU A 47 -15.88 -3.92 11.45
N GLU A 48 -16.48 -2.80 11.05
CA GLU A 48 -16.92 -2.57 9.66
C GLU A 48 -15.73 -2.53 8.69
N TRP A 49 -14.66 -1.84 9.09
CA TRP A 49 -13.43 -1.79 8.32
C TRP A 49 -12.80 -3.18 8.16
N LEU A 50 -12.71 -3.95 9.23
CA LEU A 50 -12.18 -5.30 9.23
C LEU A 50 -13.03 -6.21 8.33
N ALA A 51 -14.36 -6.17 8.45
CA ALA A 51 -15.26 -6.94 7.61
C ALA A 51 -15.07 -6.63 6.12
N GLY A 52 -14.96 -5.35 5.75
CA GLY A 52 -14.70 -4.93 4.37
C GLY A 52 -13.38 -5.47 3.81
N LEU A 53 -12.31 -5.44 4.61
CA LEU A 53 -11.02 -6.03 4.21
C LEU A 53 -11.10 -7.54 4.01
N ARG A 54 -11.83 -8.25 4.87
CA ARG A 54 -12.01 -9.70 4.77
C ARG A 54 -12.77 -10.09 3.50
N GLU A 55 -13.81 -9.35 3.13
CA GLU A 55 -14.53 -9.57 1.86
C GLU A 55 -13.67 -9.23 0.63
N MET A 56 -12.83 -8.21 0.74
CA MET A 56 -11.87 -7.86 -0.31
C MET A 56 -10.85 -8.99 -0.53
N LEU A 57 -10.35 -9.63 0.54
CA LEU A 57 -9.46 -10.78 0.43
C LEU A 57 -10.15 -12.01 -0.19
N LYS A 58 -11.39 -12.32 0.22
CA LYS A 58 -12.18 -13.42 -0.38
C LYS A 58 -12.41 -13.22 -1.88
N SER A 59 -12.72 -11.99 -2.28
CA SER A 59 -12.93 -11.65 -3.70
C SER A 59 -11.63 -11.56 -4.51
N ASN A 60 -10.48 -11.39 -3.85
CA ASN A 60 -9.18 -11.25 -4.50
C ASN A 60 -8.10 -12.15 -3.83
N PRO A 61 -8.13 -13.47 -4.06
CA PRO A 61 -7.19 -14.41 -3.42
C PRO A 61 -5.70 -14.08 -3.65
N ARG A 62 -5.38 -13.39 -4.75
CA ARG A 62 -4.02 -12.93 -5.06
C ARG A 62 -3.41 -11.96 -4.03
N LEU A 63 -4.24 -11.37 -3.17
CA LEU A 63 -3.80 -10.43 -2.14
C LEU A 63 -3.42 -11.13 -0.83
N VAL A 64 -3.79 -12.40 -0.67
CA VAL A 64 -3.35 -13.22 0.45
C VAL A 64 -1.83 -13.31 0.42
N ARG A 65 -1.18 -13.01 1.56
CA ARG A 65 0.27 -12.92 1.74
C ARG A 65 0.98 -11.89 0.84
N SER A 66 0.27 -11.01 0.12
CA SER A 66 0.90 -10.02 -0.76
C SER A 66 1.60 -8.88 0.00
N CYS A 67 1.25 -8.68 1.27
CA CYS A 67 1.88 -7.72 2.16
C CYS A 67 1.79 -8.17 3.62
N ILE A 68 2.46 -7.44 4.51
CA ILE A 68 2.51 -7.75 5.95
C ILE A 68 1.10 -7.74 6.60
N ALA A 69 0.20 -6.88 6.13
CA ALA A 69 -1.16 -6.80 6.67
C ALA A 69 -2.03 -8.02 6.31
N PHE A 70 -1.66 -8.77 5.27
CA PHE A 70 -2.41 -9.94 4.78
C PHE A 70 -1.65 -11.26 4.97
N GLN A 71 -0.72 -11.31 5.93
CA GLN A 71 -0.11 -12.57 6.35
C GLN A 71 -1.08 -13.40 7.19
N ASP A 72 -0.82 -14.72 7.27
CA ASP A 72 -1.71 -15.68 7.91
C ASP A 72 -1.92 -15.40 9.41
N ASP A 73 -0.94 -14.77 10.07
CA ASP A 73 -0.95 -14.37 11.48
C ASP A 73 -1.57 -12.99 11.73
N SER A 74 -2.01 -12.28 10.68
CA SER A 74 -2.57 -10.95 10.84
C SER A 74 -4.00 -11.00 11.39
N PRO A 75 -4.44 -10.00 12.19
CA PRO A 75 -5.83 -9.91 12.65
C PRO A 75 -6.87 -9.89 11.53
N ILE A 76 -6.47 -9.47 10.32
CA ILE A 76 -7.33 -9.40 9.14
C ILE A 76 -7.59 -10.82 8.62
N VAL A 77 -6.57 -11.66 8.53
CA VAL A 77 -6.65 -13.02 7.97
C VAL A 77 -7.06 -14.07 9.01
N GLN A 78 -6.79 -13.82 10.29
CA GLN A 78 -7.09 -14.76 11.36
C GLN A 78 -8.58 -15.17 11.38
N GLY A 79 -8.83 -16.48 11.29
CA GLY A 79 -10.18 -17.04 11.27
C GLY A 79 -10.87 -17.01 9.91
N LEU A 80 -10.17 -16.65 8.84
CA LEU A 80 -10.64 -16.84 7.47
C LEU A 80 -10.08 -18.12 6.85
N GLU A 81 -10.94 -18.85 6.12
CA GLU A 81 -10.51 -19.92 5.21
C GLU A 81 -10.28 -19.29 3.81
N LEU A 82 -9.02 -18.99 3.48
CA LEU A 82 -8.58 -18.31 2.25
C LEU A 82 -7.47 -19.06 1.51
#